data_AF-A0A1L7LKM3-F1
#
_entry.id   AF-A0A1L7LKM3-F1
#
_cell.length_a   1.000
_cell.length_b   1.000
_cell.length_c   1.000
_cell.angle_alpha   90.00
_cell.angle_beta   90.00
_cell.angle_gamma   90.00
#
_symmetry.space_group_name_H-M   'P 1'
#
loop_
_entity.id
_entity.type
_entity.pdbx_description
1 polymer ?
#
loop_
_entity_poly.entity_id
_entity_poly.type
_entity_poly.pdbx_seq_one_letter_code
_entity_poly.pdbx_strand_id
1 'polypeptide(L)'
;MALQNISKNDFAKHAQKANQKSFMQTLEMAKLLSKRGFALDYIAWLEKGEIEISAILYNMPMTGGLYFEINCGPVVTRDEHLTDFYRELKDYVKEKGALELVIKPYDTYQTFDSDGQATSAEKKNLSRN
;
A
#
# COMPACT_ATOMS: atom_id res chain seq x y z
N MET A 1 14.49 -4.01 -10.55
CA MET A 1 14.62 -4.49 -9.15
C MET A 1 13.24 -4.95 -8.71
N ALA A 2 13.14 -5.85 -7.74
CA ALA A 2 11.87 -6.51 -7.44
C ALA A 2 11.27 -6.08 -6.10
N LEU A 3 9.94 -6.11 -6.04
CA LEU A 3 9.16 -6.13 -4.82
C LEU A 3 9.69 -7.21 -3.88
N GLN A 4 9.94 -6.86 -2.62
CA GLN A 4 10.49 -7.81 -1.65
C GLN A 4 9.84 -7.67 -0.28
N ASN A 5 9.89 -8.75 0.49
CA ASN A 5 9.57 -8.70 1.91
C ASN A 5 10.68 -7.99 2.68
N ILE A 6 10.29 -7.12 3.59
CA ILE A 6 11.20 -6.38 4.47
C ILE A 6 10.83 -6.62 5.93
N SER A 7 11.71 -6.21 6.85
CA SER A 7 11.38 -6.27 8.26
C SER A 7 10.35 -5.20 8.65
N LYS A 8 9.57 -5.46 9.70
CA LYS A 8 8.69 -4.45 10.31
C LYS A 8 9.43 -3.16 10.70
N ASN A 9 10.73 -3.27 11.03
CA ASN A 9 11.55 -2.15 11.45
C ASN A 9 11.96 -1.28 10.26
N ASP A 10 12.30 -1.89 9.13
CA ASP A 10 12.64 -1.16 7.91
C ASP A 10 11.42 -0.46 7.34
N PHE A 11 10.25 -1.10 7.41
CA PHE A 11 8.97 -0.47 7.10
C PHE A 11 8.75 0.79 7.97
N ALA A 12 8.89 0.65 9.30
CA ALA A 12 8.67 1.77 10.21
C ALA A 12 9.66 2.93 9.96
N LYS A 13 10.93 2.62 9.68
CA LYS A 13 11.94 3.63 9.31
C LYS A 13 11.59 4.34 8.01
N HIS A 14 11.17 3.61 6.97
CA HIS A 14 10.75 4.23 5.72
C HIS A 14 9.50 5.09 5.91
N ALA A 15 8.50 4.59 6.64
CA ALA A 15 7.25 5.32 6.89
C ALA A 15 7.46 6.61 7.71
N GLN A 16 8.57 6.77 8.42
CA GLN A 16 8.93 8.04 9.07
C GLN A 16 9.47 9.09 8.09
N LYS A 17 10.00 8.68 6.93
CA LYS A 17 10.54 9.58 5.90
C LYS A 17 9.46 10.17 4.99
N ALA A 18 8.28 9.55 4.91
CA ALA A 18 7.21 9.98 4.00
C ALA A 18 6.52 11.26 4.47
N ASN A 19 6.27 12.18 3.52
CA ASN A 19 5.57 13.44 3.77
C ASN A 19 4.10 13.23 4.19
N GLN A 20 3.49 12.15 3.72
CA GLN A 20 2.12 11.76 4.04
C GLN A 20 2.07 10.26 4.29
N LYS A 21 1.31 9.86 5.31
CA LYS A 21 0.99 8.46 5.58
C LYS A 21 -0.34 8.35 6.29
N SER A 22 -1.06 7.27 6.00
CA SER A 22 -2.26 6.92 6.74
C SER A 22 -1.90 6.24 8.06
N PHE A 23 -2.75 6.43 9.07
CA PHE A 23 -2.72 5.61 10.28
C PHE A 23 -2.85 4.11 9.96
N MET A 24 -3.54 3.77 8.86
CA MET A 24 -3.74 2.37 8.44
C MET A 24 -2.43 1.69 8.01
N GLN A 25 -1.40 2.46 7.72
CA GLN A 25 -0.05 2.01 7.38
C GLN A 25 0.93 2.25 8.55
N THR A 26 0.54 1.84 9.77
CA THR A 26 1.36 1.95 11.00
C THR A 26 1.53 0.59 11.69
N LEU A 27 2.55 0.47 12.55
CA LEU A 27 2.77 -0.77 13.31
C LEU A 27 1.67 -1.02 14.34
N GLU A 28 1.06 0.04 14.86
CA GLU A 28 -0.10 0.00 15.75
C GLU A 28 -1.30 -0.63 15.05
N MET A 29 -1.57 -0.20 13.81
CA MET A 29 -2.63 -0.80 13.01
C MET A 29 -2.30 -2.25 12.62
N ALA A 30 -1.05 -2.54 12.24
CA ALA A 30 -0.61 -3.92 11.98
C ALA A 30 -0.88 -4.83 13.19
N LYS A 31 -0.52 -4.39 14.40
CA LYS A 31 -0.79 -5.13 15.64
C LYS A 31 -2.29 -5.41 15.83
N LEU A 32 -3.16 -4.44 15.50
CA LEU A 32 -4.61 -4.63 15.57
C LEU A 32 -5.10 -5.63 14.52
N LEU A 33 -4.62 -5.55 13.28
CA LEU A 33 -4.96 -6.48 12.20
C LEU A 33 -4.57 -7.91 12.55
N SER A 34 -3.35 -8.14 13.05
CA SER A 34 -2.94 -9.48 13.49
C SER A 34 -3.82 -10.03 14.61
N LYS A 35 -4.22 -9.20 15.58
CA LYS A 35 -5.15 -9.61 16.64
C LYS A 35 -6.55 -9.97 16.12
N ARG A 36 -6.94 -9.46 14.95
CA ARG A 36 -8.20 -9.79 14.27
C ARG A 36 -8.08 -11.02 13.37
N GLY A 37 -6.92 -11.68 13.32
CA GLY A 37 -6.70 -12.91 12.57
C GLY A 37 -6.14 -12.72 11.17
N PHE A 38 -5.72 -11.51 10.79
CA PHE A 38 -5.05 -11.29 9.51
C PHE A 38 -3.58 -11.69 9.58
N ALA A 39 -3.09 -12.35 8.52
CA ALA A 39 -1.67 -12.50 8.27
C ALA A 39 -1.13 -11.21 7.64
N LEU A 40 0.12 -10.87 7.95
CA LEU A 40 0.76 -9.63 7.51
C LEU A 40 2.07 -9.92 6.77
N ASP A 41 2.26 -9.24 5.65
CA ASP A 41 3.52 -9.07 4.98
C ASP A 41 3.90 -7.58 5.01
N TYR A 42 5.16 -7.28 5.31
CA TYR A 42 5.73 -5.95 5.08
C TYR A 42 6.51 -6.03 3.77
N ILE A 43 6.05 -5.29 2.76
CA ILE A 43 6.62 -5.34 1.42
C ILE A 43 7.18 -3.98 1.02
N ALA A 44 8.17 -3.97 0.14
CA ALA A 44 8.75 -2.74 -0.37
C ALA A 44 9.31 -2.86 -1.79
N TRP A 45 9.30 -1.72 -2.47
CA TRP A 45 10.12 -1.44 -3.65
C TRP A 45 11.40 -0.74 -3.22
N LEU A 46 12.54 -1.27 -3.68
CA LEU A 46 13.85 -0.71 -3.41
C LEU A 46 14.50 -0.27 -4.71
N GLU A 47 15.08 0.92 -4.71
CA GLU A 47 15.89 1.45 -5.79
C GLU A 47 17.27 1.83 -5.23
N LYS A 48 18.34 1.30 -5.83
CA LYS A 48 19.74 1.50 -5.39
C LYS A 48 19.98 1.27 -3.88
N GLY A 49 19.22 0.34 -3.29
CA GLY A 49 19.33 -0.03 -1.88
C GLY A 49 18.51 0.84 -0.92
N GLU A 50 17.82 1.87 -1.40
CA GLU A 50 16.91 2.68 -0.61
C GLU A 50 15.46 2.24 -0.85
N ILE A 51 14.64 2.27 0.21
CA ILE A 51 13.20 2.01 0.09
C ILE A 51 12.53 3.29 -0.42
N GLU A 52 11.83 3.17 -1.55
CA GLU A 52 11.03 4.26 -2.14
C GLU A 52 9.53 4.11 -1.84
N ILE A 53 9.07 2.87 -1.80
CA ILE A 53 7.66 2.50 -1.60
C ILE A 53 7.62 1.34 -0.62
N SER A 54 6.74 1.40 0.38
CA SER A 54 6.53 0.29 1.31
C SER A 54 5.06 0.17 1.72
N ALA A 55 4.60 -1.04 2.01
CA ALA A 55 3.24 -1.26 2.49
C ALA A 55 3.15 -2.35 3.56
N ILE A 56 2.15 -2.20 4.42
CA ILE A 56 1.55 -3.30 5.14
C ILE A 56 0.52 -3.93 4.19
N LEU A 57 0.84 -5.12 3.71
CA LEU A 57 -0.05 -5.98 2.97
C LEU A 57 -0.61 -7.01 3.95
N TYR A 58 -1.93 -7.09 4.07
CA TYR A 58 -2.55 -8.07 4.94
C TYR A 58 -3.46 -9.01 4.15
N ASN A 59 -3.60 -10.23 4.66
CA ASN A 59 -4.44 -11.24 4.02
C ASN A 59 -5.19 -12.10 5.03
N MET A 60 -6.25 -12.74 4.54
CA MET A 60 -7.00 -13.75 5.26
C MET A 60 -7.56 -14.80 4.29
N PRO A 61 -7.78 -16.04 4.75
CA PRO A 61 -8.43 -17.05 3.94
C PRO A 61 -9.90 -16.71 3.69
N MET A 62 -10.32 -16.88 2.44
CA MET A 62 -11.71 -16.86 1.97
C MET A 62 -12.02 -18.19 1.27
N THR A 63 -13.30 -18.48 1.04
CA THR A 63 -13.68 -19.63 0.21
C THR A 63 -13.14 -19.41 -1.21
N GLY A 64 -12.23 -20.29 -1.66
CA GLY A 64 -11.64 -20.24 -3.00
C GLY A 64 -10.27 -19.56 -3.11
N GLY A 65 -9.71 -19.00 -2.03
CA GLY A 65 -8.35 -18.46 -2.02
C GLY A 65 -8.13 -17.40 -0.95
N LEU A 66 -7.03 -16.65 -1.06
CA LEU A 66 -6.70 -15.59 -0.11
C LEU A 66 -7.26 -14.23 -0.57
N TYR A 67 -7.83 -13.48 0.35
CA TYR A 67 -8.07 -12.05 0.17
C TYR A 67 -6.83 -11.27 0.60
N PHE A 68 -6.35 -10.35 -0.25
CA PHE A 68 -5.25 -9.44 0.05
C PHE A 68 -5.72 -7.98 0.03
N GLU A 69 -5.24 -7.16 0.97
CA GLU A 69 -5.53 -5.72 0.97
C GLU A 69 -4.32 -4.87 1.37
N ILE A 70 -4.16 -3.75 0.65
CA ILE A 70 -3.42 -2.57 1.10
C ILE A 70 -4.44 -1.47 1.38
N ASN A 71 -4.61 -1.13 2.67
CA ASN A 71 -5.57 -0.13 3.10
C ASN A 71 -4.89 1.22 3.36
N CYS A 72 -5.37 2.27 2.68
CA CYS A 72 -4.80 3.62 2.68
C CYS A 72 -3.27 3.63 2.53
N GLY A 73 -2.78 2.91 1.53
CA GLY A 73 -1.37 2.78 1.18
C GLY A 73 -1.18 2.52 -0.31
N PRO A 74 0.06 2.31 -0.79
CA PRO A 74 1.30 2.19 -0.04
C PRO A 74 1.79 3.52 0.55
N VAL A 75 2.83 3.46 1.39
CA VAL A 75 3.61 4.64 1.81
C VAL A 75 4.67 4.92 0.75
N VAL A 76 4.72 6.16 0.26
CA VAL A 76 5.54 6.56 -0.89
C VAL A 76 6.45 7.75 -0.50
N THR A 77 7.75 7.62 -0.73
CA THR A 77 8.70 8.74 -0.68
C THR A 77 9.14 9.20 -2.07
N ARG A 78 9.12 8.30 -3.06
CA ARG A 78 9.28 8.58 -4.50
C ARG A 78 8.31 7.71 -5.30
N ASP A 79 7.64 8.30 -6.27
CA ASP A 79 6.55 7.65 -7.03
C ASP A 79 6.99 7.13 -8.41
N GLU A 80 8.26 7.33 -8.80
CA GLU A 80 8.84 6.92 -10.08
C GLU A 80 8.51 5.45 -10.44
N HIS A 81 8.50 4.57 -9.43
CA HIS A 81 8.28 3.13 -9.59
C HIS A 81 6.92 2.64 -9.05
N LEU A 82 5.95 3.54 -8.81
CA LEU A 82 4.67 3.16 -8.21
C LEU A 82 3.87 2.19 -9.12
N THR A 83 3.90 2.43 -10.42
CA THR A 83 3.28 1.53 -11.41
C THR A 83 3.95 0.15 -11.42
N ASP A 84 5.27 0.11 -11.30
CA ASP A 84 6.03 -1.14 -11.27
C ASP A 84 5.76 -1.93 -9.99
N PHE A 85 5.69 -1.24 -8.84
CA PHE A 85 5.27 -1.81 -7.57
C PHE A 85 3.90 -2.49 -7.68
N TYR A 86 2.89 -1.83 -8.27
CA TYR A 86 1.57 -2.43 -8.42
C TYR A 86 1.54 -3.61 -9.38
N ARG A 87 2.35 -3.58 -10.44
CA ARG A 87 2.48 -4.70 -11.37
C ARG A 87 3.05 -5.93 -10.65
N GLU A 88 4.17 -5.77 -9.95
CA GLU A 88 4.81 -6.89 -9.26
C GLU A 88 4.03 -7.36 -8.04
N LEU A 89 3.30 -6.47 -7.36
CA LEU A 89 2.39 -6.85 -6.29
C LEU A 89 1.33 -7.85 -6.76
N LYS A 90 0.79 -7.66 -7.97
CA LYS A 90 -0.19 -8.59 -8.54
C LYS A 90 0.40 -9.99 -8.70
N ASP A 91 1.63 -10.10 -9.16
CA ASP A 91 2.28 -11.39 -9.36
C ASP A 91 2.66 -12.03 -8.01
N TYR A 92 3.20 -11.24 -7.08
CA TYR A 92 3.51 -11.65 -5.71
C TYR A 92 2.31 -12.28 -4.99
N VAL A 93 1.12 -11.67 -5.06
CA VAL A 93 -0.07 -12.21 -4.38
C VAL A 93 -0.67 -13.41 -5.12
N LYS A 94 -0.58 -13.44 -6.46
CA LYS A 94 -1.02 -14.60 -7.26
C LYS A 94 -0.24 -15.86 -6.90
N GLU A 95 1.08 -15.76 -6.76
CA GLU A 95 1.93 -16.87 -6.33
C GLU A 95 1.54 -17.42 -4.96
N LYS A 96 0.93 -16.58 -4.10
CA LYS A 96 0.40 -16.96 -2.78
C LYS A 96 -1.03 -17.50 -2.81
N GLY A 97 -1.66 -17.62 -3.98
CA GLY A 97 -3.04 -18.09 -4.10
C GLY A 97 -4.10 -17.03 -3.81
N ALA A 98 -3.82 -15.77 -4.17
CA ALA A 98 -4.81 -14.70 -4.08
C ALA A 98 -6.03 -15.00 -4.96
N LEU A 99 -7.21 -14.90 -4.33
CA LEU A 99 -8.50 -14.79 -5.01
C LEU A 99 -8.77 -13.33 -5.39
N GLU A 100 -8.43 -12.40 -4.51
CA GLU A 100 -8.70 -10.97 -4.68
C GLU A 100 -7.57 -10.14 -4.08
N LEU A 101 -7.22 -9.05 -4.75
CA LEU A 101 -6.33 -8.00 -4.27
C LEU A 101 -7.04 -6.66 -4.32
N VAL A 102 -7.23 -6.04 -3.16
CA VAL A 102 -7.82 -4.70 -3.03
C VAL A 102 -6.75 -3.69 -2.64
N ILE A 103 -6.69 -2.57 -3.34
CA ILE A 103 -5.79 -1.46 -3.02
C ILE A 103 -6.64 -0.22 -2.84
N LYS A 104 -6.57 0.38 -1.65
CA LYS A 104 -7.22 1.65 -1.33
C LYS A 104 -6.12 2.69 -1.16
N PRO A 105 -5.77 3.48 -2.18
CA PRO A 105 -4.71 4.47 -2.07
C PRO A 105 -5.04 5.57 -1.06
N TYR A 106 -4.01 6.23 -0.53
CA TYR A 106 -4.17 7.41 0.33
C TYR A 106 -4.09 8.73 -0.46
N ASP A 107 -4.07 8.64 -1.79
CA ASP A 107 -3.98 9.78 -2.68
C ASP A 107 -5.28 10.59 -2.74
N THR A 108 -5.15 11.91 -2.71
CA THR A 108 -6.27 12.81 -2.97
C THR A 108 -6.49 12.97 -4.48
N TYR A 109 -7.63 12.49 -4.97
CA TYR A 109 -8.05 12.62 -6.37
C TYR A 109 -8.29 14.08 -6.78
N GLN A 110 -9.03 14.81 -5.93
CA GLN A 110 -9.39 16.21 -6.11
C GLN A 110 -9.70 16.82 -4.75
N THR A 111 -9.39 18.10 -4.55
CA THR A 111 -9.76 18.84 -3.34
C THR A 111 -10.99 19.71 -3.61
N PHE A 112 -11.80 19.89 -2.57
CA PHE A 112 -12.99 20.73 -2.58
C PHE A 112 -12.98 21.64 -1.36
N ASP A 113 -13.60 22.81 -1.47
CA ASP A 113 -13.91 23.65 -0.31
C ASP A 113 -15.15 23.13 0.46
N SER A 114 -15.55 23.84 1.52
CA SER A 114 -16.70 23.46 2.35
C SER A 114 -18.05 23.58 1.64
N ASP A 115 -18.11 24.29 0.51
CA ASP A 115 -19.32 24.45 -0.30
C ASP A 115 -19.39 23.40 -1.42
N GLY A 116 -18.39 22.50 -1.49
CA GLY A 116 -18.31 21.45 -2.48
C GLY A 116 -17.78 21.92 -3.84
N GLN A 117 -17.14 23.09 -3.90
CA GLN A 117 -16.53 23.59 -5.13
C GLN A 117 -15.09 23.08 -5.25
N ALA A 118 -14.73 22.64 -6.46
CA ALA A 118 -13.40 22.11 -6.72
C ALA A 118 -12.32 23.19 -6.54
N THR A 119 -11.32 22.89 -5.72
CA THR A 119 -10.14 23.76 -5.49
C THR A 119 -8.88 23.22 -6.16
N SER A 120 -8.96 22.02 -6.76
CA SER A 120 -7.91 21.47 -7.62
C SER A 120 -8.47 20.84 -8.88
N ALA A 121 -7.61 20.62 -9.87
CA ALA A 121 -7.91 19.75 -11.00
C ALA A 121 -8.00 18.27 -10.53
N GLU A 122 -8.73 17.47 -11.31
CA GLU A 122 -8.80 16.02 -11.14
C GLU A 122 -7.47 15.33 -11.49
N LYS A 123 -7.01 14.43 -10.63
CA LYS A 123 -5.88 13.54 -10.92
C LYS A 123 -6.36 12.26 -11.61
N LYS A 124 -6.71 12.36 -12.89
CA LYS A 124 -7.28 11.26 -13.71
C LYS A 124 -6.39 10.01 -13.82
N ASN A 125 -5.10 10.12 -13.52
CA ASN A 125 -4.19 8.98 -13.43
C ASN A 125 -4.50 8.07 -12.23
N LEU A 126 -5.23 8.55 -11.21
CA LEU A 126 -5.63 7.74 -10.05
C LEU A 126 -6.94 6.98 -10.25
N SER A 127 -7.74 7.31 -11.26
CA SER A 127 -9.07 6.74 -11.50
C SER A 127 -9.12 5.69 -12.61
N ARG A 128 -7.97 5.34 -13.21
CA ARG A 128 -7.88 4.36 -14.30
C ARG A 128 -6.98 3.21 -13.86
N ASN A 129 -7.60 2.12 -13.40
CA ASN A 129 -6.98 0.80 -13.28
C ASN A 129 -7.61 -0.14 -14.30
#